data_AF-A0A4Q3X4W6-F1
#
_entry.id   AF-A0A4Q3X4W6-F1
#
_cell.length_a   1.000
_cell.length_b   1.000
_cell.length_c   1.000
_cell.angle_alpha   90.00
_cell.angle_beta   90.00
_cell.angle_gamma   90.00
#
_symmetry.space_group_name_H-M   'P 1'
#
loop_
_entity.id
_entity.type
_entity.pdbx_description
1 polymer ?
#
loop_
_entity_poly.entity_id
_entity_poly.type
_entity_poly.pdbx_seq_one_letter_code
_entity_poly.pdbx_strand_id
1 'polypeptide(L)'
;MPISKAKFPEAVHSNSNPLSDDELWHINAYWRAANYLSVGQIYLLDNPLLQEPLKIEHIKPRLLGHWGTTPGLNFIYAHFNRAIKQRDLNVIYVAGPGHGGPGLVANTYLEGTYSEVYPNISQDAEGMKRLFKQFSFPGGIPSHVAPETPGSIHEGGELGYSLSHAFGAAFDNPDLVVCCVVGDGEAETGPLAASFSFTVAHHAADNQIGIIERGAKS
;
A
#
# COMPACT_ATOMS: atom_id res chain seq x y z
N MET A 1 36.01 -13.72 14.42
CA MET A 1 35.82 -13.65 12.97
C MET A 1 35.48 -12.21 12.62
N PRO A 2 36.19 -11.56 11.68
CA PRO A 2 35.86 -10.19 11.31
C PRO A 2 34.52 -10.19 10.57
N ILE A 3 33.59 -9.36 11.04
CA ILE A 3 32.31 -9.11 10.39
C ILE A 3 32.63 -8.48 9.04
N SER A 4 32.29 -9.18 7.97
CA SER A 4 32.35 -8.65 6.61
C SER A 4 31.50 -7.39 6.57
N LYS A 5 32.13 -6.22 6.37
CA LYS A 5 31.40 -5.00 6.03
C LYS A 5 30.56 -5.31 4.80
N ALA A 6 29.24 -5.24 4.92
CA ALA A 6 28.37 -5.28 3.76
C ALA A 6 28.91 -4.24 2.76
N LYS A 7 29.31 -4.69 1.58
CA LYS A 7 29.66 -3.78 0.50
C LYS A 7 28.36 -3.10 0.12
N PHE A 8 28.25 -1.81 0.43
CA PHE A 8 27.30 -0.96 -0.27
C PHE A 8 27.44 -1.26 -1.76
N PRO A 9 26.36 -1.49 -2.52
CA PRO A 9 26.43 -1.17 -3.92
C PRO A 9 26.91 0.29 -3.98
N GLU A 10 28.03 0.54 -4.67
CA GLU A 10 28.44 1.91 -4.99
C GLU A 10 27.18 2.66 -5.40
N ALA A 11 26.98 3.86 -4.84
CA ALA A 11 25.84 4.71 -5.17
C ALA A 11 25.69 4.68 -6.69
N VAL A 12 24.69 3.93 -7.18
CA VAL A 12 24.45 3.78 -8.61
C VAL A 12 24.26 5.20 -9.05
N HIS A 13 25.22 5.70 -9.83
CA HIS A 13 25.13 7.03 -10.41
C HIS A 13 23.70 7.15 -10.91
N SER A 14 22.92 8.02 -10.27
CA SER A 14 21.58 8.29 -10.76
C SER A 14 21.85 8.79 -12.16
N ASN A 15 21.44 8.02 -13.17
CA ASN A 15 21.27 8.59 -14.49
C ASN A 15 20.31 9.74 -14.24
N SER A 16 20.83 10.96 -14.21
CA SER A 16 20.13 12.21 -13.94
C SER A 16 19.18 12.58 -15.07
N ASN A 17 18.89 11.61 -15.94
CA ASN A 17 17.91 11.71 -16.98
C ASN A 17 16.52 11.52 -16.36
N PRO A 18 15.53 12.33 -16.77
CA PRO A 18 14.14 12.10 -16.44
C PRO A 18 13.70 10.67 -16.79
N LEU A 19 12.65 10.19 -16.13
CA LEU A 19 11.97 8.97 -16.53
C LEU A 19 11.54 9.04 -17.99
N SER A 20 11.63 7.93 -18.71
CA SER A 20 11.10 7.84 -20.06
C SER A 20 9.58 8.04 -20.07
N ASP A 21 9.03 8.54 -21.18
CA ASP A 21 7.59 8.70 -21.36
C ASP A 21 6.84 7.36 -21.17
N ASP A 22 7.45 6.26 -21.64
CA ASP A 22 6.91 4.91 -21.49
C ASP A 22 6.85 4.50 -20.00
N GLU A 23 7.92 4.72 -19.22
CA GLU A 23 7.90 4.42 -17.79
C GLU A 23 6.84 5.24 -17.05
N LEU A 24 6.75 6.55 -17.34
CA LEU A 24 5.73 7.42 -16.76
C LEU A 24 4.32 6.95 -17.08
N TRP A 25 4.09 6.53 -18.33
CA TRP A 25 2.81 5.99 -18.76
C TRP A 25 2.44 4.74 -17.99
N HIS A 26 3.35 3.78 -17.81
CA HIS A 26 3.08 2.53 -17.09
C HIS A 26 2.78 2.76 -15.60
N ILE A 27 3.55 3.64 -14.93
CA ILE A 27 3.29 4.01 -13.52
C ILE A 27 1.90 4.64 -13.40
N ASN A 28 1.59 5.59 -14.28
CA ASN A 28 0.30 6.28 -14.26
C ASN A 28 -0.87 5.34 -14.59
N ALA A 29 -0.69 4.42 -15.54
CA ALA A 29 -1.70 3.42 -15.89
C ALA A 29 -1.99 2.49 -14.69
N TYR A 30 -0.96 2.00 -14.02
CA TYR A 30 -1.09 1.18 -12.82
C TYR A 30 -1.78 1.96 -11.69
N TRP A 31 -1.34 3.20 -11.41
CA TRP A 31 -1.96 4.05 -10.40
C TRP A 31 -3.45 4.31 -10.66
N ARG A 32 -3.82 4.59 -11.91
CA ARG A 32 -5.22 4.78 -12.32
C ARG A 32 -6.03 3.49 -12.19
N ALA A 33 -5.45 2.33 -12.54
CA ALA A 33 -6.10 1.04 -12.37
C ALA A 33 -6.37 0.74 -10.89
N ALA A 34 -5.38 0.94 -10.01
CA ALA A 34 -5.54 0.77 -8.57
C ALA A 34 -6.63 1.71 -8.02
N ASN A 35 -6.61 2.99 -8.42
CA ASN A 35 -7.64 3.95 -8.03
C ASN A 35 -9.04 3.55 -8.50
N TYR A 36 -9.16 3.05 -9.73
CA TYR A 36 -10.44 2.58 -10.27
C TYR A 36 -10.98 1.39 -9.45
N LEU A 37 -10.13 0.41 -9.16
CA LEU A 37 -10.50 -0.73 -8.33
C LEU A 37 -10.88 -0.31 -6.89
N SER A 38 -10.18 0.68 -6.32
CA SER A 38 -10.52 1.23 -5.01
C SER A 38 -11.89 1.91 -5.00
N VAL A 39 -12.22 2.70 -6.03
CA VAL A 39 -13.56 3.29 -6.19
C VAL A 39 -14.61 2.18 -6.37
N GLY A 40 -14.33 1.18 -7.21
CA GLY A 40 -15.21 0.04 -7.40
C GLY A 40 -15.55 -0.67 -6.09
N GLN A 41 -14.54 -0.91 -5.24
CA GLN A 41 -14.73 -1.46 -3.89
C GLN A 41 -15.62 -0.61 -2.99
N ILE A 42 -15.51 0.72 -3.02
CA ILE A 42 -16.30 1.60 -2.14
C ILE A 42 -17.76 1.69 -2.64
N TYR A 43 -17.97 1.76 -3.96
CA TYR A 43 -19.25 2.19 -4.53
C TYR A 43 -20.06 1.07 -5.21
N LEU A 44 -19.43 0.07 -5.82
CA LEU A 44 -20.11 -0.83 -6.76
C LEU A 44 -20.40 -2.22 -6.15
N LEU A 45 -21.55 -2.78 -6.50
CA LEU A 45 -21.90 -4.19 -6.27
C LEU A 45 -22.04 -5.00 -7.57
N ASP A 46 -22.13 -4.33 -8.72
CA ASP A 46 -22.23 -4.93 -10.05
C ASP A 46 -21.63 -4.00 -11.11
N ASN A 47 -21.58 -4.46 -12.36
CA ASN A 47 -21.08 -3.74 -13.53
C ASN A 47 -19.67 -3.16 -13.31
N PRO A 48 -18.68 -4.00 -12.89
CA PRO A 48 -17.37 -3.52 -12.44
C PRO A 48 -16.55 -2.85 -13.53
N LEU A 49 -16.85 -3.12 -14.80
CA LEU A 49 -16.15 -2.55 -15.97
C LEU A 49 -16.99 -1.50 -16.72
N LEU A 50 -18.16 -1.11 -16.19
CA LEU A 50 -19.08 -0.15 -16.82
C LEU A 50 -19.42 -0.50 -18.27
N GLN A 51 -19.65 -1.78 -18.56
CA GLN A 51 -19.99 -2.27 -19.92
C GLN A 51 -21.37 -1.80 -20.36
N GLU A 52 -22.24 -1.48 -19.42
CA GLU A 52 -23.50 -0.77 -19.63
C GLU A 52 -23.51 0.56 -18.85
N PRO A 53 -24.37 1.53 -19.23
CA PRO A 53 -24.52 2.78 -18.49
C PRO A 53 -24.78 2.52 -16.99
N LEU A 54 -24.12 3.30 -16.13
CA LEU A 54 -24.23 3.13 -14.69
C LEU A 54 -25.67 3.43 -14.23
N LYS A 55 -26.24 2.50 -13.44
CA LYS A 55 -27.57 2.59 -12.84
C LYS A 55 -27.45 2.53 -11.33
N ILE A 56 -28.47 3.02 -10.62
CA ILE A 56 -28.51 3.01 -9.15
C ILE A 56 -28.41 1.58 -8.58
N GLU A 57 -28.94 0.58 -9.29
CA GLU A 57 -28.88 -0.84 -8.91
C GLU A 57 -27.46 -1.42 -8.88
N HIS A 58 -26.49 -0.78 -9.55
CA HIS A 58 -25.08 -1.18 -9.50
C HIS A 58 -24.35 -0.60 -8.27
N ILE A 59 -24.96 0.34 -7.54
CA ILE A 59 -24.34 1.09 -6.45
C ILE A 59 -24.75 0.49 -5.10
N LYS A 60 -23.79 0.33 -4.19
CA LYS A 60 -24.03 -0.23 -2.85
C LYS A 60 -25.09 0.60 -2.12
N PRO A 61 -26.09 -0.04 -1.47
CA PRO A 61 -27.11 0.68 -0.71
C PRO A 61 -26.53 1.41 0.51
N ARG A 62 -25.37 0.97 1.00
CA ARG A 62 -24.60 1.62 2.05
C ARG A 62 -23.15 1.78 1.56
N LEU A 63 -22.71 3.02 1.44
CA LEU A 63 -21.35 3.36 1.03
C LEU A 63 -20.45 3.35 2.26
N LEU A 64 -19.45 2.47 2.26
CA LEU A 64 -18.50 2.29 3.35
C LEU A 64 -17.08 2.19 2.79
N GLY A 65 -16.13 2.80 3.47
CA GLY A 65 -14.73 2.92 3.05
C GLY A 65 -14.28 4.36 2.98
N HIS A 66 -12.96 4.55 2.86
CA HIS A 66 -12.35 5.88 2.85
C HIS A 66 -11.65 6.13 1.52
N TRP A 67 -11.98 7.25 0.89
CA TRP A 67 -11.32 7.68 -0.34
C TRP A 67 -10.14 8.61 -0.08
N GLY A 68 -10.19 9.51 0.91
CA GLY A 68 -9.20 10.59 1.09
C GLY A 68 -7.74 10.11 1.06
N THR A 69 -7.43 9.06 1.81
CA THR A 69 -6.09 8.46 1.84
C THR A 69 -5.84 7.40 0.76
N THR A 70 -6.82 6.97 -0.02
CA THR A 70 -6.60 5.82 -0.91
C THR A 70 -5.72 6.14 -2.14
N PRO A 71 -5.92 7.25 -2.87
CA PRO A 71 -5.11 7.57 -4.06
C PRO A 71 -3.63 7.75 -3.82
N GLY A 72 -3.23 8.43 -2.74
CA GLY A 72 -1.81 8.61 -2.46
C GLY A 72 -1.13 7.37 -1.91
N LEU A 73 -1.86 6.48 -1.22
CA LEU A 73 -1.32 5.14 -0.91
C LEU A 73 -1.06 4.37 -2.21
N ASN A 74 -2.02 4.36 -3.15
CA ASN A 74 -1.82 3.74 -4.46
C ASN A 74 -0.66 4.37 -5.25
N PHE A 75 -0.47 5.69 -5.14
CA PHE A 75 0.63 6.40 -5.78
C PHE A 75 1.98 5.93 -5.22
N ILE A 76 2.14 5.95 -3.90
CA ILE A 76 3.36 5.49 -3.22
C ILE A 76 3.64 4.02 -3.58
N TYR A 77 2.62 3.18 -3.54
CA TYR A 77 2.71 1.76 -3.90
C TYR A 77 3.22 1.57 -5.34
N ALA A 78 2.65 2.28 -6.32
CA ALA A 78 3.08 2.21 -7.73
C ALA A 78 4.56 2.59 -7.90
N HIS A 79 5.01 3.64 -7.19
CA HIS A 79 6.40 4.09 -7.22
C HIS A 79 7.36 3.12 -6.50
N PHE A 80 6.94 2.49 -5.41
CA PHE A 80 7.71 1.43 -4.76
C PHE A 80 7.78 0.17 -5.61
N ASN A 81 6.70 -0.24 -6.28
CA ASN A 81 6.74 -1.35 -7.23
C ASN A 81 7.75 -1.12 -8.36
N ARG A 82 7.84 0.13 -8.84
CA ARG A 82 8.91 0.50 -9.77
C ARG A 82 10.30 0.38 -9.13
N ALA A 83 10.49 0.92 -7.94
CA ALA A 83 11.79 0.87 -7.24
C ALA A 83 12.23 -0.58 -6.98
N ILE A 84 11.33 -1.44 -6.52
CA ILE A 84 11.53 -2.89 -6.34
C ILE A 84 12.00 -3.52 -7.64
N LYS A 85 11.26 -3.34 -8.74
CA LYS A 85 11.63 -3.93 -10.05
C LYS A 85 12.94 -3.40 -10.61
N GLN A 86 13.21 -2.10 -10.45
CA GLN A 86 14.40 -1.48 -11.02
C GLN A 86 15.68 -1.85 -10.26
N ARG A 87 15.59 -2.08 -8.95
CA ARG A 87 16.74 -2.20 -8.05
C ARG A 87 16.81 -3.53 -7.30
N ASP A 88 15.89 -4.45 -7.58
CA ASP A 88 15.78 -5.75 -6.92
C ASP A 88 15.69 -5.63 -5.39
N LEU A 89 14.83 -4.73 -4.91
CA LEU A 89 14.72 -4.43 -3.47
C LEU A 89 13.78 -5.40 -2.76
N ASN A 90 14.20 -5.87 -1.58
CA ASN A 90 13.32 -6.52 -0.61
C ASN A 90 12.56 -5.45 0.18
N VAL A 91 11.26 -5.31 -0.04
CA VAL A 91 10.43 -4.25 0.55
C VAL A 91 9.20 -4.81 1.24
N ILE A 92 8.88 -4.30 2.43
CA ILE A 92 7.54 -4.42 3.02
C ILE A 92 6.86 -3.05 3.09
N TYR A 93 5.53 -3.04 3.04
CA TYR A 93 4.72 -1.82 3.08
C TYR A 93 3.94 -1.74 4.40
N VAL A 94 4.14 -0.66 5.15
CA VAL A 94 3.41 -0.35 6.38
C VAL A 94 2.52 0.87 6.11
N ALA A 95 1.20 0.64 6.10
CA ALA A 95 0.20 1.68 5.88
C ALA A 95 -0.29 2.24 7.23
N GLY A 96 0.31 3.32 7.71
CA GLY A 96 -0.17 4.05 8.89
C GLY A 96 -1.62 4.51 8.77
N PRO A 97 -2.05 5.19 7.68
CA PRO A 97 -3.45 5.47 7.43
C PRO A 97 -4.18 4.23 6.89
N GLY A 98 -4.28 3.20 7.72
CA GLY A 98 -4.78 1.88 7.37
C GLY A 98 -6.27 1.84 7.00
N HIS A 99 -7.03 2.90 7.30
CA HIS A 99 -8.39 3.08 6.79
C HIS A 99 -8.45 3.20 5.24
N GLY A 100 -7.29 3.36 4.58
CA GLY A 100 -7.08 3.22 3.13
C GLY A 100 -7.05 1.78 2.59
N GLY A 101 -7.69 0.83 3.27
CA GLY A 101 -7.81 -0.59 2.89
C GLY A 101 -8.09 -0.86 1.40
N PRO A 102 -9.04 -0.15 0.72
CA PRO A 102 -9.33 -0.41 -0.68
C PRO A 102 -8.11 -0.23 -1.61
N GLY A 103 -7.13 0.59 -1.21
CA GLY A 103 -5.90 0.79 -1.97
C GLY A 103 -5.02 -0.45 -1.94
N LEU A 104 -4.72 -0.98 -0.74
CA LEU A 104 -3.85 -2.14 -0.59
C LEU A 104 -4.49 -3.43 -1.16
N VAL A 105 -5.80 -3.58 -0.99
CA VAL A 105 -6.55 -4.67 -1.65
C VAL A 105 -6.48 -4.54 -3.19
N ALA A 106 -6.61 -3.33 -3.74
CA ALA A 106 -6.50 -3.12 -5.18
C ALA A 106 -5.10 -3.46 -5.72
N ASN A 107 -4.04 -3.08 -5.00
CA ASN A 107 -2.66 -3.37 -5.41
C ASN A 107 -2.38 -4.87 -5.40
N THR A 108 -2.68 -5.55 -4.30
CA THR A 108 -2.47 -7.01 -4.18
C THR A 108 -3.30 -7.81 -5.18
N TYR A 109 -4.47 -7.28 -5.60
CA TYR A 109 -5.26 -7.85 -6.70
C TYR A 109 -4.62 -7.65 -8.07
N LEU A 110 -4.05 -6.47 -8.36
CA LEU A 110 -3.34 -6.22 -9.62
C LEU A 110 -2.06 -7.06 -9.74
N GLU A 111 -1.41 -7.36 -8.62
CA GLU A 111 -0.22 -8.22 -8.57
C GLU A 111 -0.53 -9.71 -8.75
N GLY A 112 -1.78 -10.12 -8.56
CA GLY A 112 -2.23 -11.52 -8.63
C GLY A 112 -2.19 -12.24 -7.28
N THR A 113 -1.39 -11.77 -6.32
CA THR A 113 -1.26 -12.36 -4.97
C THR A 113 -2.62 -12.50 -4.27
N TYR A 114 -3.52 -11.52 -4.43
CA TYR A 114 -4.87 -11.62 -3.85
C TYR A 114 -5.64 -12.81 -4.42
N SER A 115 -5.53 -13.09 -5.72
CA SER A 115 -6.17 -14.23 -6.38
C SER A 115 -5.48 -15.56 -6.08
N GLU A 116 -4.19 -15.56 -5.76
CA GLU A 116 -3.48 -16.74 -5.27
C GLU A 116 -3.98 -17.15 -3.88
N VAL A 117 -4.18 -16.18 -2.98
CA VAL A 117 -4.69 -16.40 -1.61
C VAL A 117 -6.21 -16.66 -1.60
N TYR A 118 -6.96 -15.95 -2.46
CA TYR A 118 -8.42 -16.05 -2.59
C TYR A 118 -8.82 -16.43 -4.03
N PRO A 119 -8.74 -17.72 -4.41
CA PRO A 119 -8.99 -18.18 -5.78
C PRO A 119 -10.40 -17.87 -6.32
N ASN A 120 -11.36 -17.60 -5.44
CA ASN A 120 -12.71 -17.19 -5.80
C ASN A 120 -12.80 -15.73 -6.30
N ILE A 121 -11.73 -14.95 -6.16
CA ILE A 121 -11.58 -13.56 -6.60
C ILE A 121 -10.54 -13.52 -7.72
N SER A 122 -10.89 -14.02 -8.90
CA SER A 122 -10.02 -14.12 -10.08
C SER A 122 -9.70 -12.78 -10.73
N GLN A 123 -8.62 -12.72 -11.52
CA GLN A 123 -8.23 -11.54 -12.32
C GLN A 123 -9.05 -11.43 -13.62
N ASP A 124 -10.38 -11.50 -13.51
CA ASP A 124 -11.35 -11.34 -14.59
C ASP A 124 -12.54 -10.46 -14.14
N ALA A 125 -13.51 -10.23 -15.04
CA ALA A 125 -14.67 -9.39 -14.75
C ALA A 125 -15.54 -9.92 -13.59
N GLU A 126 -15.67 -11.23 -13.43
CA GLU A 126 -16.47 -11.85 -12.37
C GLU A 126 -15.74 -11.78 -11.02
N GLY A 127 -14.43 -12.05 -11.01
CA GLY A 127 -13.60 -11.86 -9.84
C GLY A 127 -13.54 -10.40 -9.40
N MET A 128 -13.44 -9.45 -10.35
CA MET A 128 -13.51 -8.01 -10.05
C MET A 128 -14.87 -7.60 -9.46
N LYS A 129 -15.98 -8.14 -9.97
CA LYS A 129 -17.31 -7.94 -9.38
C LYS A 129 -17.35 -8.40 -7.93
N ARG A 130 -16.80 -9.58 -7.64
CA ARG A 130 -16.74 -10.13 -6.27
C ARG A 130 -15.83 -9.29 -5.37
N LEU A 131 -14.67 -8.87 -5.88
CA LEU A 131 -13.74 -7.96 -5.20
C LEU A 131 -14.47 -6.68 -4.77
N PHE A 132 -15.24 -6.08 -5.67
CA PHE A 132 -15.98 -4.86 -5.37
C PHE A 132 -17.07 -5.10 -4.35
N LYS A 133 -17.89 -6.13 -4.56
CA LYS A 133 -19.03 -6.46 -3.71
C LYS A 133 -18.62 -6.77 -2.27
N GLN A 134 -17.54 -7.54 -2.05
CA GLN A 134 -17.15 -8.02 -0.72
C GLN A 134 -16.60 -6.92 0.20
N PHE A 135 -16.07 -5.82 -0.35
CA PHE A 135 -15.44 -4.79 0.47
C PHE A 135 -16.46 -4.10 1.40
N SER A 136 -16.20 -4.10 2.71
CA SER A 136 -17.09 -3.52 3.73
C SER A 136 -18.55 -3.98 3.63
N PHE A 137 -18.76 -5.24 3.28
CA PHE A 137 -20.08 -5.84 3.08
C PHE A 137 -20.33 -6.94 4.12
N PRO A 138 -21.59 -7.20 4.53
CA PRO A 138 -21.88 -8.33 5.41
C PRO A 138 -21.32 -9.66 4.88
N GLY A 139 -20.47 -10.32 5.67
CA GLY A 139 -19.78 -11.55 5.28
C GLY A 139 -18.64 -11.36 4.27
N GLY A 140 -18.23 -10.12 4.00
CA GLY A 140 -17.09 -9.78 3.17
C GLY A 140 -15.86 -9.40 3.98
N ILE A 141 -15.04 -8.49 3.46
CA ILE A 141 -13.75 -8.09 4.08
C ILE A 141 -13.84 -6.73 4.80
N PRO A 142 -12.96 -6.47 5.77
CA PRO A 142 -12.91 -5.19 6.50
C PRO A 142 -12.59 -3.98 5.62
N SER A 143 -12.79 -2.78 6.18
CA SER A 143 -12.48 -1.51 5.51
C SER A 143 -11.01 -1.08 5.62
N HIS A 144 -10.27 -1.68 6.55
CA HIS A 144 -8.87 -1.35 6.84
C HIS A 144 -7.91 -2.30 6.11
N VAL A 145 -6.60 -2.08 6.23
CA VAL A 145 -5.54 -3.00 5.75
C VAL A 145 -5.43 -4.21 6.70
N ALA A 146 -6.56 -4.89 6.93
CA ALA A 146 -6.69 -5.96 7.90
C ALA A 146 -5.76 -7.15 7.62
N PRO A 147 -5.55 -8.06 8.59
CA PRO A 147 -4.68 -9.23 8.42
C PRO A 147 -5.07 -10.16 7.25
N GLU A 148 -6.31 -10.11 6.76
CA GLU A 148 -6.72 -10.84 5.56
C GLU A 148 -6.15 -10.23 4.26
N THR A 149 -5.62 -9.01 4.29
CA THR A 149 -4.97 -8.39 3.13
C THR A 149 -3.56 -8.98 2.96
N PRO A 150 -3.25 -9.64 1.84
CA PRO A 150 -1.92 -10.19 1.62
C PRO A 150 -0.83 -9.12 1.78
N GLY A 151 0.24 -9.47 2.49
CA GLY A 151 1.35 -8.55 2.79
C GLY A 151 1.11 -7.58 3.95
N SER A 152 -0.08 -7.54 4.54
CA SER A 152 -0.32 -6.72 5.73
C SER A 152 0.33 -7.32 6.97
N ILE A 153 1.13 -6.51 7.66
CA ILE A 153 1.58 -6.74 9.05
C ILE A 153 1.11 -5.63 10.00
N HIS A 154 0.34 -4.68 9.48
CA HIS A 154 -0.06 -3.46 10.17
C HIS A 154 -1.43 -3.03 9.65
N GLU A 155 -2.46 -3.17 10.48
CA GLU A 155 -3.83 -2.83 10.07
C GLU A 155 -4.07 -1.33 9.94
N GLY A 156 -3.45 -0.52 10.82
CA GLY A 156 -3.61 0.94 10.84
C GLY A 156 -5.03 1.41 11.15
N GLY A 157 -5.77 0.64 11.96
CA GLY A 157 -7.08 1.03 12.51
C GLY A 157 -6.93 1.98 13.70
N GLU A 158 -6.19 1.54 14.72
CA GLU A 158 -5.70 2.45 15.77
C GLU A 158 -4.39 3.09 15.30
N LEU A 159 -4.44 4.40 15.09
CA LEU A 159 -3.32 5.21 14.59
C LEU A 159 -2.22 5.35 15.64
N GLY A 160 -0.95 5.37 15.20
CA GLY A 160 0.20 5.80 16.00
C GLY A 160 1.38 4.83 16.05
N TYR A 161 1.19 3.62 15.52
CA TYR A 161 2.17 2.53 15.66
C TYR A 161 2.92 2.19 14.35
N SER A 162 2.71 2.95 13.28
CA SER A 162 3.30 2.65 11.97
C SER A 162 4.83 2.62 12.02
N LEU A 163 5.44 3.67 12.56
CA LEU A 163 6.90 3.75 12.68
C LEU A 163 7.46 2.72 13.66
N SER A 164 6.85 2.49 14.82
CA SER A 164 7.36 1.49 15.77
C SER A 164 7.34 0.08 15.15
N HIS A 165 6.28 -0.28 14.44
CA HIS A 165 6.21 -1.53 13.69
C HIS A 165 7.23 -1.58 12.54
N ALA A 166 7.45 -0.46 11.84
CA ALA A 166 8.45 -0.39 10.78
C ALA A 166 9.89 -0.59 11.32
N PHE A 167 10.26 0.09 12.40
CA PHE A 167 11.55 -0.09 13.06
C PHE A 167 11.73 -1.51 13.56
N GLY A 168 10.69 -2.11 14.16
CA GLY A 168 10.71 -3.50 14.60
C GLY A 168 10.90 -4.49 13.46
N ALA A 169 10.24 -4.27 12.31
CA ALA A 169 10.36 -5.15 11.15
C ALA A 169 11.74 -5.09 10.48
N ALA A 170 12.36 -3.91 10.45
CA ALA A 170 13.71 -3.73 9.93
C ALA A 170 14.81 -4.24 10.89
N PHE A 171 14.50 -4.40 12.18
CA PHE A 171 15.48 -4.81 13.19
C PHE A 171 16.08 -6.18 12.86
N ASP A 172 17.42 -6.29 12.93
CA ASP A 172 18.20 -7.47 12.51
C ASP A 172 17.92 -7.97 11.08
N ASN A 173 17.41 -7.09 10.19
CA ASN A 173 17.09 -7.42 8.80
C ASN A 173 17.65 -6.36 7.83
N PRO A 174 18.99 -6.34 7.63
CA PRO A 174 19.69 -5.24 6.95
C PRO A 174 19.35 -5.09 5.46
N ASP A 175 18.86 -6.16 4.82
CA ASP A 175 18.47 -6.15 3.41
C ASP A 175 17.00 -5.70 3.21
N LEU A 176 16.23 -5.58 4.29
CA LEU A 176 14.83 -5.19 4.23
C LEU A 176 14.68 -3.66 4.22
N VAL A 177 13.96 -3.16 3.23
CA VAL A 177 13.48 -1.78 3.19
C VAL A 177 12.03 -1.76 3.68
N VAL A 178 11.73 -0.92 4.67
CA VAL A 178 10.34 -0.69 5.09
C VAL A 178 9.82 0.59 4.49
N CYS A 179 8.84 0.48 3.59
CA CYS A 179 8.04 1.60 3.11
C CYS A 179 6.97 1.93 4.17
N CYS A 180 7.29 2.84 5.07
CA CYS A 180 6.37 3.27 6.13
C CYS A 180 5.67 4.57 5.73
N VAL A 181 4.38 4.49 5.42
CA VAL A 181 3.57 5.67 5.14
C VAL A 181 2.88 6.13 6.41
N VAL A 182 3.16 7.37 6.79
CA VAL A 182 2.64 8.02 7.99
C VAL A 182 1.53 8.99 7.61
N GLY A 183 0.37 8.86 8.24
CA GLY A 183 -0.68 9.87 8.13
C GLY A 183 -0.30 11.14 8.87
N ASP A 184 -0.60 12.31 8.33
CA ASP A 184 -0.41 13.59 9.03
C ASP A 184 -1.19 13.63 10.35
N GLY A 185 -2.46 13.21 10.35
CA GLY A 185 -3.24 13.07 11.58
C GLY A 185 -2.73 11.96 12.52
N GLU A 186 -2.09 10.92 11.99
CA GLU A 186 -1.41 9.91 12.82
C GLU A 186 -0.22 10.55 13.57
N ALA A 187 0.50 11.48 12.92
CA ALA A 187 1.68 12.14 13.47
C ALA A 187 1.38 13.01 14.69
N GLU A 188 0.11 13.37 14.90
CA GLU A 188 -0.37 14.08 16.08
C GLU A 188 -0.51 13.16 17.31
N THR A 189 -0.43 11.84 17.13
CA THR A 189 -0.54 10.87 18.23
C THR A 189 0.74 10.80 19.07
N GLY A 190 0.59 10.61 20.38
CA GLY A 190 1.73 10.43 21.29
C GLY A 190 2.66 9.28 20.91
N PRO A 191 2.15 8.07 20.61
CA PRO A 191 2.98 6.95 20.17
C PRO A 191 3.83 7.27 18.93
N LEU A 192 3.25 7.91 17.91
CA LEU A 192 4.00 8.22 16.70
C LEU A 192 5.04 9.30 16.94
N ALA A 193 4.68 10.38 17.66
CA ALA A 193 5.61 11.45 18.00
C ALA A 193 6.86 10.92 18.72
N ALA A 194 6.70 9.99 19.67
CA ALA A 194 7.82 9.36 20.37
C ALA A 194 8.68 8.47 19.45
N SER A 195 8.04 7.75 18.51
CA SER A 195 8.71 6.78 17.64
C SER A 195 9.73 7.40 16.67
N PHE A 196 9.62 8.68 16.31
CA PHE A 196 10.64 9.37 15.51
C PHE A 196 12.04 9.33 16.14
N SER A 197 12.11 9.24 17.48
CA SER A 197 13.37 9.12 18.21
C SER A 197 14.09 7.79 17.97
N PHE A 198 13.42 6.77 17.44
CA PHE A 198 14.03 5.47 17.14
C PHE A 198 15.10 5.56 16.04
N THR A 199 15.06 6.61 15.20
CA THR A 199 16.10 6.92 14.21
C THR A 199 17.50 6.99 14.85
N VAL A 200 17.60 7.48 16.09
CA VAL A 200 18.86 7.56 16.84
C VAL A 200 19.38 6.17 17.21
N ALA A 201 18.50 5.21 17.51
CA ALA A 201 18.86 3.82 17.78
C ALA A 201 19.15 3.03 16.49
N HIS A 202 18.50 3.39 15.38
CA HIS A 202 18.59 2.67 14.11
C HIS A 202 19.85 2.97 13.30
N HIS A 203 20.41 4.18 13.42
CA HIS A 203 21.70 4.53 12.83
C HIS A 203 22.86 3.64 13.31
N ALA A 204 22.68 2.95 14.45
CA ALA A 204 23.65 1.98 14.96
C ALA A 204 23.53 0.59 14.30
N ALA A 205 22.48 0.33 13.49
CA ALA A 205 22.09 -0.98 12.97
C ALA A 205 22.09 -1.09 11.43
N ASP A 206 22.47 -0.05 10.67
CA ASP A 206 22.56 -0.05 9.19
C ASP A 206 21.26 -0.45 8.44
N ASN A 207 20.09 -0.17 9.01
CA ASN A 207 18.78 -0.53 8.45
C ASN A 207 18.13 0.59 7.61
N GLN A 208 17.26 0.23 6.65
CA GLN A 208 16.64 1.17 5.70
C GLN A 208 15.13 1.34 5.93
N ILE A 209 14.70 2.53 6.38
CA ILE A 209 13.28 2.90 6.46
C ILE A 209 13.02 4.09 5.54
N GLY A 210 12.13 3.91 4.57
CA GLY A 210 11.56 5.01 3.79
C GLY A 210 10.34 5.56 4.50
N ILE A 211 10.47 6.70 5.19
CA ILE A 211 9.34 7.40 5.80
C ILE A 211 8.72 8.32 4.77
N ILE A 212 7.43 8.10 4.46
CA ILE A 212 6.66 8.99 3.60
C ILE A 212 5.54 9.60 4.42
N GLU A 213 5.69 10.88 4.73
CA GLU A 213 4.62 11.70 5.29
C GLU A 213 3.67 12.11 4.17
N ARG A 214 2.37 11.91 4.40
CA ARG A 214 1.36 12.36 3.44
C ARG A 214 0.36 13.32 4.10
N GLY A 215 0.32 14.55 3.58
CA GLY A 215 -0.77 15.49 3.83
C GLY A 215 -2.00 15.15 3.00
N ALA A 216 -2.95 14.41 3.56
CA ALA A 216 -4.29 14.27 3.00
C ALA A 216 -5.27 13.96 4.13
N LYS A 217 -6.05 14.99 4.52
CA LYS A 217 -7.09 14.89 5.53
C LYS A 217 -8.03 13.70 5.26
N SER A 218 -8.28 12.95 6.34
CA SER A 218 -9.31 11.92 6.48
C SER A 218 -10.68 12.37 6.00
#